data_AF-A0A9N8HWH2-F1
#
_entry.id   AF-A0A9N8HWH2-F1
#
_cell.length_a   1.000
_cell.length_b   1.000
_cell.length_c   1.000
_cell.angle_alpha   90.00
_cell.angle_beta   90.00
_cell.angle_gamma   90.00
#
_symmetry.space_group_name_H-M   'P 1'
#
loop_
_entity.id
_entity.type
_entity.pdbx_description
1 polymer ?
#
loop_
_entity_poly.entity_id
_entity_poly.type
_entity_poly.pdbx_seq_one_letter_code
_entity_poly.pdbx_strand_id
1 'polypeptide(L)'
;MTEKKDPVENAIELAKPLLAQLSFGAAMGYCSGMAMKKVGKAVAFGVGVIFIGLQAAASTGYIAVDWAKISDDTMKKLDTTGDGKVDAEDLKLYWKKLKALLVNKLPSSSGFSLGFLYGVRYG
;
A
#
# COMPACT_ATOMS: atom_id res chain seq x y z
N MET A 1 11.91 15.59 -50.44
CA MET A 1 12.50 14.31 -50.02
C MET A 1 11.89 14.00 -48.66
N THR A 2 10.88 13.13 -48.65
CA THR A 2 10.12 12.80 -47.44
C THR A 2 10.99 11.87 -46.60
N GLU A 3 11.73 12.44 -45.65
CA GLU A 3 12.59 11.73 -44.72
C GLU A 3 11.70 10.81 -43.87
N LYS A 4 11.78 9.52 -44.16
CA LYS A 4 11.05 8.47 -43.44
C LYS A 4 11.73 8.31 -42.08
N LYS A 5 11.40 9.18 -41.12
CA LYS A 5 11.88 9.09 -39.73
C LYS A 5 11.78 7.64 -39.26
N ASP A 6 12.90 7.05 -38.90
CA ASP A 6 12.98 5.66 -38.51
C ASP A 6 12.00 5.37 -37.37
N PRO A 7 11.26 4.24 -37.41
CA PRO A 7 10.27 3.91 -36.38
C PRO A 7 10.91 3.80 -34.99
N VAL A 8 12.21 3.49 -34.93
CA VAL A 8 13.01 3.43 -33.72
C VAL A 8 13.24 4.82 -33.12
N GLU A 9 13.50 5.84 -33.95
CA GLU A 9 13.80 7.19 -33.49
C GLU A 9 12.55 7.88 -32.91
N ASN A 10 11.40 7.68 -33.56
CA ASN A 10 10.10 8.09 -33.01
C ASN A 10 9.75 7.34 -31.71
N ALA A 11 10.09 6.06 -31.60
CA ALA A 11 9.90 5.30 -30.36
C ALA A 11 10.79 5.81 -29.22
N ILE A 12 12.04 6.21 -29.51
CA ILE A 12 12.96 6.80 -28.52
C ILE A 12 12.48 8.18 -28.07
N GLU A 13 12.00 9.03 -28.99
CA GLU A 13 11.43 10.33 -28.64
C GLU A 13 10.16 10.23 -27.80
N LEU A 14 9.32 9.22 -28.04
CA LEU A 14 8.15 8.92 -27.20
C LEU A 14 8.52 8.28 -25.85
N ALA A 15 9.58 7.46 -25.81
CA ALA A 15 10.04 6.79 -24.60
C ALA A 15 10.73 7.73 -23.62
N LYS A 16 11.46 8.77 -24.09
CA LYS A 16 12.14 9.76 -23.24
C LYS A 16 11.23 10.43 -22.20
N PRO A 17 10.11 11.09 -22.55
CA PRO A 17 9.23 11.73 -21.59
C PRO A 17 8.54 10.71 -20.69
N LEU A 18 8.22 9.53 -21.22
CA LEU A 18 7.58 8.45 -20.47
C LEU A 18 8.51 7.87 -19.40
N LEU A 19 9.80 7.68 -19.71
CA LEU A 19 10.82 7.26 -18.76
C LEU A 19 11.07 8.31 -17.68
N ALA A 20 11.09 9.61 -18.03
CA ALA A 20 11.24 10.69 -17.07
C ALA A 20 10.05 10.77 -16.10
N GLN A 21 8.83 10.58 -16.60
CA GLN A 21 7.62 10.53 -15.75
C GLN A 21 7.58 9.27 -14.88
N LEU A 22 8.04 8.13 -15.41
CA LEU A 22 8.08 6.87 -14.70
C LEU A 22 9.13 6.90 -13.58
N SER A 23 10.32 7.46 -13.82
CA SER A 23 11.37 7.60 -12.80
C SER A 23 10.97 8.56 -11.69
N PHE A 24 10.35 9.70 -12.01
CA PHE A 24 9.82 10.62 -11.01
C PHE A 24 8.68 9.98 -10.21
N GLY A 25 7.75 9.32 -10.88
CA GLY A 25 6.69 8.53 -10.24
C GLY A 25 7.27 7.46 -9.31
N ALA A 26 8.29 6.71 -9.76
CA ALA A 26 8.94 5.68 -8.97
C ALA A 26 9.68 6.23 -7.75
N ALA A 27 10.36 7.38 -7.85
CA ALA A 27 11.01 8.03 -6.71
C ALA A 27 9.99 8.47 -5.65
N MET A 28 8.89 9.09 -6.08
CA MET A 28 7.79 9.49 -5.19
C MET A 28 7.08 8.28 -4.58
N GLY A 29 6.91 7.22 -5.37
CA GLY A 29 6.42 5.92 -4.92
C GLY A 29 7.32 5.34 -3.84
N TYR A 30 8.62 5.27 -4.09
CA TYR A 30 9.62 4.74 -3.18
C TYR A 30 9.62 5.48 -1.84
N CYS A 31 9.64 6.81 -1.87
CA CYS A 31 9.57 7.63 -0.65
C CYS A 31 8.30 7.34 0.16
N SER A 32 7.15 7.29 -0.52
CA SER A 32 5.86 6.98 0.11
C SER A 32 5.84 5.56 0.69
N GLY A 33 6.43 4.59 -0.01
CA GLY A 33 6.54 3.20 0.43
C GLY A 33 7.41 3.03 1.68
N MET A 34 8.55 3.74 1.75
CA MET A 34 9.39 3.75 2.95
C MET A 34 8.66 4.32 4.17
N ALA A 35 7.95 5.44 3.98
CA ALA A 35 7.15 6.05 5.04
C ALA A 35 6.07 5.07 5.55
N MET A 36 5.34 4.43 4.62
CA MET A 36 4.34 3.42 4.94
C MET A 36 4.94 2.27 5.75
N LYS A 37 6.14 1.81 5.40
CA LYS A 37 6.80 0.71 6.14
C LYS A 37 7.19 1.11 7.55
N LYS A 38 7.71 2.32 7.76
CA LYS A 38 8.06 2.80 9.11
C LYS A 38 6.82 2.92 10.00
N VAL A 39 5.74 3.49 9.47
CA VAL A 39 4.45 3.55 10.18
C VAL A 39 3.92 2.14 10.45
N GLY A 40 3.95 1.25 9.45
CA GLY A 40 3.54 -0.15 9.60
C GLY A 40 4.33 -0.90 10.68
N LYS A 41 5.65 -0.71 10.75
CA LYS A 41 6.50 -1.28 11.81
C LYS A 41 6.13 -0.75 13.20
N ALA A 42 5.90 0.57 13.32
CA ALA A 42 5.50 1.17 14.59
C ALA A 42 4.13 0.65 15.07
N VAL A 43 3.17 0.56 14.16
CA VAL A 43 1.84 -0.01 14.44
C VAL A 43 1.96 -1.48 14.83
N ALA A 44 2.70 -2.29 14.05
CA ALA A 44 2.90 -3.71 14.35
C ALA A 44 3.57 -3.93 15.70
N PHE A 45 4.57 -3.10 16.04
CA PHE A 45 5.20 -3.12 17.36
C PHE A 45 4.19 -2.79 18.47
N GLY A 46 3.41 -1.71 18.32
CA GLY A 46 2.39 -1.32 19.29
C GLY A 46 1.35 -2.43 19.52
N VAL A 47 0.84 -3.04 18.44
CA VAL A 47 -0.08 -4.18 18.51
C VAL A 47 0.56 -5.37 19.23
N GLY A 48 1.83 -5.68 18.94
CA GLY A 48 2.56 -6.75 19.61
C GLY A 48 2.73 -6.51 21.11
N VAL A 49 3.07 -5.29 21.52
CA VAL A 49 3.18 -4.90 22.94
C VAL A 49 1.83 -5.04 23.64
N ILE A 50 0.75 -4.56 23.02
CA ILE A 50 -0.62 -4.72 23.55
C ILE A 50 -0.96 -6.21 23.71
N PHE A 51 -0.63 -7.03 22.71
CA PHE A 51 -0.88 -8.47 22.75
C PHE A 51 -0.12 -9.16 23.89
N ILE A 52 1.17 -8.87 24.06
CA ILE A 52 1.97 -9.42 25.16
C ILE A 52 1.40 -8.99 26.52
N GLY A 53 0.98 -7.72 26.67
CA GLY A 53 0.33 -7.23 27.88
C GLY A 53 -0.98 -7.95 28.19
N LEU A 54 -1.82 -8.18 27.17
CA LEU A 54 -3.06 -8.95 27.27
C LEU A 54 -2.79 -10.41 27.70
N GLN A 55 -1.78 -11.05 27.12
CA GLN A 55 -1.38 -12.42 27.49
C GLN A 55 -0.93 -12.49 28.96
N ALA A 56 -0.14 -11.53 29.43
CA ALA A 56 0.30 -11.45 30.83
C ALA A 56 -0.87 -11.21 31.80
N ALA A 57 -1.84 -10.35 31.43
CA ALA A 57 -3.02 -10.11 32.24
C ALA A 57 -3.97 -11.33 32.28
N ALA A 58 -4.12 -12.02 31.15
CA ALA A 58 -4.90 -13.25 31.04
C ALA A 58 -4.28 -14.41 31.83
N SER A 59 -2.96 -14.58 31.78
CA SER A 59 -2.26 -15.64 32.52
C SER A 59 -2.32 -15.46 34.04
N THR A 60 -2.47 -14.21 34.50
CA THR A 60 -2.63 -13.89 35.93
C THR A 60 -4.09 -14.04 36.42
N GLY A 61 -5.00 -14.44 35.52
CA GLY A 61 -6.41 -14.69 35.84
C GLY A 61 -7.27 -13.43 36.03
N TYR A 62 -6.73 -12.24 35.71
CA TYR A 62 -7.42 -10.97 35.95
C TYR A 62 -8.45 -10.64 34.86
N ILE A 63 -8.27 -11.12 33.62
CA ILE A 63 -9.14 -10.84 32.47
C ILE A 63 -9.36 -12.13 31.65
N ALA A 64 -10.62 -12.50 31.43
CA ALA A 64 -11.00 -13.53 30.46
C ALA A 64 -11.04 -12.92 29.05
N VAL A 65 -10.08 -13.30 28.19
CA VAL A 65 -10.01 -12.78 26.82
C VAL A 65 -10.93 -13.60 25.91
N ASP A 66 -12.06 -12.98 25.54
CA ASP A 66 -13.10 -13.61 24.72
C ASP A 66 -12.82 -13.37 23.22
N TRP A 67 -11.95 -14.20 22.65
CA TRP A 67 -11.47 -14.06 21.26
C TRP A 67 -12.58 -14.10 20.21
N ALA A 68 -13.71 -14.75 20.52
CA ALA A 68 -14.87 -14.82 19.62
C ALA A 68 -15.49 -13.43 19.38
N LYS A 69 -15.69 -12.64 20.45
CA LYS A 69 -16.20 -11.27 20.33
C LYS A 69 -15.22 -10.34 19.63
N ILE A 70 -13.92 -10.47 19.94
CA ILE A 70 -12.88 -9.67 19.31
C ILE A 70 -12.86 -9.92 17.80
N SER A 71 -12.98 -11.18 17.37
CA SER A 71 -13.05 -11.54 15.95
C SER A 71 -14.29 -10.95 15.28
N ASP A 72 -15.46 -11.04 15.91
CA ASP A 72 -16.74 -10.53 15.38
C ASP A 72 -16.75 -9.00 15.27
N ASP A 73 -16.27 -8.29 16.30
CA ASP A 73 -16.13 -6.82 16.27
C ASP A 73 -15.08 -6.36 15.26
N THR A 74 -13.99 -7.12 15.11
CA THR A 74 -12.94 -6.81 14.13
C THR A 74 -13.43 -7.04 12.71
N MET A 75 -14.15 -8.14 12.45
CA MET A 75 -14.80 -8.37 11.17
C MET A 75 -15.79 -7.24 10.85
N LYS A 76 -16.69 -6.89 11.76
CA LYS A 76 -17.67 -5.80 11.55
C LYS A 76 -17.05 -4.44 11.27
N LYS A 77 -15.85 -4.15 11.78
CA LYS A 77 -15.15 -2.89 11.55
C LYS A 77 -14.27 -2.87 10.30
N LEU A 78 -13.69 -4.01 9.94
CA LEU A 78 -12.84 -4.12 8.76
C LEU A 78 -13.67 -4.31 7.49
N ASP A 79 -14.79 -5.00 7.60
CA ASP A 79 -15.72 -5.23 6.52
C ASP A 79 -16.54 -3.97 6.24
N THR A 80 -16.07 -3.17 5.29
CA THR A 80 -16.77 -1.96 4.84
C THR A 80 -17.81 -2.27 3.75
N THR A 81 -17.77 -3.49 3.19
CA THR A 81 -18.63 -3.99 2.10
C THR A 81 -19.82 -4.81 2.59
N GLY A 82 -19.77 -5.30 3.83
CA GLY A 82 -20.83 -6.07 4.50
C GLY A 82 -20.91 -7.54 4.06
N ASP A 83 -19.82 -8.12 3.55
CA ASP A 83 -19.77 -9.49 3.01
C ASP A 83 -19.18 -10.53 3.99
N GLY A 84 -18.75 -10.09 5.17
CA GLY A 84 -18.22 -10.89 6.26
C GLY A 84 -16.77 -11.35 6.06
N LYS A 85 -16.05 -10.86 5.03
CA LYS A 85 -14.68 -11.28 4.74
C LYS A 85 -13.83 -10.13 4.20
N VAL A 86 -12.64 -9.93 4.76
CA VAL A 86 -11.63 -9.06 4.15
C VAL A 86 -11.11 -9.72 2.89
N ASP A 87 -11.73 -9.42 1.74
CA ASP A 87 -11.40 -10.01 0.45
C ASP A 87 -10.50 -9.08 -0.40
N ALA A 88 -10.01 -9.61 -1.52
CA ALA A 88 -9.18 -8.87 -2.47
C ALA A 88 -9.89 -7.65 -3.05
N GLU A 89 -11.22 -7.60 -3.03
CA GLU A 89 -12.02 -6.47 -3.51
C GLU A 89 -11.93 -5.26 -2.58
N ASP A 90 -11.98 -5.45 -1.27
CA ASP A 90 -11.72 -4.39 -0.29
C ASP A 90 -10.32 -3.84 -0.44
N LEU A 91 -9.33 -4.74 -0.51
CA LEU A 91 -7.94 -4.34 -0.68
C LEU A 91 -7.76 -3.51 -1.97
N LYS A 92 -8.43 -3.92 -3.06
CA LYS A 92 -8.47 -3.16 -4.31
C LYS A 92 -9.15 -1.81 -4.15
N LEU A 93 -10.26 -1.72 -3.42
CA LEU A 93 -10.98 -0.46 -3.18
C LEU A 93 -10.14 0.53 -2.37
N TYR A 94 -9.51 0.06 -1.29
CA TYR A 94 -8.57 0.85 -0.50
C TYR A 94 -7.37 1.28 -1.34
N TRP A 95 -6.79 0.37 -2.13
CA TRP A 95 -5.71 0.69 -3.05
C TRP A 95 -6.13 1.70 -4.12
N LYS A 96 -7.38 1.64 -4.60
CA LYS A 96 -7.93 2.60 -5.56
C LYS A 96 -8.12 3.97 -4.92
N LYS A 97 -8.61 4.06 -3.68
CA LYS A 97 -8.70 5.31 -2.91
C LYS A 97 -7.32 5.90 -2.62
N LEU A 98 -6.37 5.08 -2.16
CA LEU A 98 -4.98 5.47 -1.95
C LEU A 98 -4.33 5.98 -3.24
N LYS A 99 -4.47 5.25 -4.35
CA LYS A 99 -3.97 5.71 -5.65
C LYS A 99 -4.66 6.98 -6.11
N ALA A 100 -5.97 7.11 -5.93
CA ALA A 100 -6.69 8.34 -6.26
C ALA A 100 -6.18 9.53 -5.44
N LEU A 101 -5.75 9.34 -4.19
CA LEU A 101 -5.18 10.39 -3.35
C LEU A 101 -3.71 10.70 -3.71
N LEU A 102 -2.86 9.68 -3.80
CA LEU A 102 -1.42 9.84 -3.99
C LEU A 102 -1.03 10.08 -5.45
N VAL A 103 -1.82 9.61 -6.40
CA VAL A 103 -1.55 9.69 -7.85
C VAL A 103 -2.41 10.77 -8.52
N ASN A 104 -3.27 11.49 -7.78
CA ASN A 104 -4.15 12.53 -8.34
C ASN A 104 -3.43 13.65 -9.12
N LYS A 105 -2.10 13.71 -9.03
CA LYS A 105 -1.23 14.69 -9.71
C LYS A 105 -0.04 14.06 -10.43
N LEU A 106 0.07 12.73 -10.46
CA LEU A 106 1.19 12.06 -11.10
C LEU A 106 0.83 11.63 -12.52
N PRO A 107 1.69 11.94 -13.52
CA PRO A 107 1.42 11.59 -14.91
C PRO A 107 1.51 10.08 -15.19
N SER A 108 2.12 9.29 -14.32
CA SER A 108 2.26 7.85 -14.49
C SER A 108 2.00 7.08 -13.19
N SER A 109 0.82 6.47 -13.09
CA SER A 109 0.40 5.63 -11.95
C SER A 109 1.19 4.32 -11.83
N SER A 110 1.79 3.85 -12.94
CA SER A 110 2.52 2.59 -13.00
C SER A 110 3.91 2.70 -12.35
N GLY A 111 4.67 3.75 -12.68
CA GLY A 111 5.96 4.05 -12.04
C GLY A 111 5.84 4.23 -10.53
N PHE A 112 4.82 4.97 -10.08
CA PHE A 112 4.53 5.14 -8.67
C PHE A 112 4.24 3.81 -7.96
N SER A 113 3.39 2.96 -8.54
CA SER A 113 3.03 1.68 -7.91
C SER A 113 4.24 0.75 -7.78
N LEU A 114 5.10 0.71 -8.80
CA LEU A 114 6.34 -0.08 -8.78
C LEU A 114 7.34 0.46 -7.74
N GLY A 115 7.58 1.77 -7.75
CA GLY A 115 8.44 2.42 -6.76
C GLY A 115 7.92 2.26 -5.34
N PHE A 116 6.61 2.37 -5.13
CA PHE A 116 5.96 2.15 -3.84
C PHE A 116 6.12 0.74 -3.33
N LEU A 117 5.85 -0.26 -4.16
CA LEU A 117 6.03 -1.65 -3.77
C LEU A 117 7.50 -1.95 -3.45
N TYR A 118 8.42 -1.41 -4.26
CA TYR A 118 9.85 -1.51 -4.00
C TYR A 118 10.25 -0.83 -2.68
N GLY A 119 9.70 0.35 -2.38
CA GLY A 119 9.92 1.08 -1.13
C GLY A 119 9.33 0.37 0.09
N VAL A 120 8.18 -0.29 -0.04
CA VAL A 120 7.63 -1.12 1.06
C VAL A 120 8.50 -2.37 1.28
N ARG A 121 8.97 -3.01 0.20
CA ARG A 121 9.82 -4.21 0.27
C ARG A 121 11.19 -3.90 0.86
N TYR A 122 11.88 -2.88 0.35
CA TYR A 122 13.29 -2.58 0.67
C TYR A 122 13.52 -1.40 1.60
N GLY A 123 12.51 -0.57 1.86
CA GLY A 123 12.59 0.57 2.79
C GLY A 123 12.53 0.23 4.27
#